data_AF-A0A699W003-F1
#
_entry.id   AF-A0A699W003-F1
#
_cell.length_a   1.000
_cell.length_b   1.000
_cell.length_c   1.000
_cell.angle_alpha   90.00
_cell.angle_beta   90.00
_cell.angle_gamma   90.00
#
_symmetry.space_group_name_H-M   'P 1'
#
loop_
_entity.id
_entity.type
_entity.pdbx_description
1 polymer ?
#
loop_
_entity_poly.entity_id
_entity_poly.type
_entity_poly.pdbx_seq_one_letter_code
_entity_poly.pdbx_strand_id
1 'polypeptide(L)' 'SEGYSYPVCTTCGRRHPGECRRAAGTCFNCGQAGHLQKDYKKNTTAVTPGQADKKP' A
#
# COMPACT_ATOMS: atom_id res chain seq x y z
N SER A 1 3.69 23.48 -20.94
CA SER A 1 3.05 22.74 -19.84
C SER A 1 3.56 21.32 -19.88
N GLU A 2 4.79 21.11 -19.41
CA GLU A 2 5.48 19.83 -19.54
C GLU A 2 4.83 18.82 -18.58
N GLY A 3 4.46 17.68 -19.14
CA GLY A 3 3.59 16.70 -18.53
C GLY A 3 4.18 16.06 -17.29
N TYR A 4 3.43 16.15 -16.18
CA TYR A 4 3.54 15.23 -15.05
C TYR A 4 3.10 13.82 -15.48
N SER A 5 3.86 13.21 -16.38
CA SER A 5 3.63 11.85 -16.84
C SER A 5 4.42 10.93 -15.93
N TYR A 6 3.81 10.49 -14.83
CA TYR A 6 4.44 9.53 -13.93
C TYR A 6 4.81 8.25 -14.69
N PRO A 7 5.96 7.62 -14.38
CA PRO A 7 6.36 6.38 -15.04
C PRO A 7 5.31 5.30 -14.79
N VAL A 8 5.15 4.41 -15.76
CA VAL A 8 4.32 3.21 -15.58
C VAL A 8 5.06 2.28 -14.63
N CYS A 9 4.41 1.89 -13.54
CA CYS A 9 4.96 0.92 -12.62
C CYS A 9 5.00 -0.47 -13.26
N THR A 10 6.17 -1.10 -13.23
CA THR A 10 6.39 -2.46 -13.76
C THR A 10 5.67 -3.53 -12.93
N THR A 11 5.38 -3.28 -11.66
CA THR A 11 4.70 -4.24 -10.77
C THR A 11 3.18 -4.25 -10.93
N CYS A 12 2.55 -3.09 -11.12
CA CYS A 12 1.09 -2.97 -11.14
C CYS A 12 0.50 -2.46 -12.45
N GLY A 13 1.33 -2.02 -13.41
CA GLY A 13 0.91 -1.52 -14.71
C GLY A 13 0.25 -0.14 -14.71
N ARG A 14 0.27 0.58 -13.57
CA ARG A 14 -0.35 1.92 -13.44
C ARG A 14 0.71 3.00 -13.25
N ARG A 15 0.38 4.22 -13.66
CA ARG A 15 1.21 5.41 -13.45
C ARG A 15 0.95 6.00 -12.06
N HIS A 16 2.01 6.21 -11.28
CA HIS A 16 1.91 6.88 -9.98
C HIS A 16 3.27 7.49 -9.58
N PRO A 17 3.27 8.57 -8.78
CA PRO A 17 4.49 9.04 -8.11
C PRO A 17 4.95 8.01 -7.08
N GLY A 18 6.27 7.90 -6.91
CA GLY A 18 6.88 7.15 -5.82
C GLY A 18 6.63 5.63 -5.86
N GLU A 19 6.74 5.00 -4.69
CA GLU A 19 6.68 3.54 -4.54
C GLU A 19 5.30 2.97 -4.87
N CYS A 20 5.30 1.78 -5.49
CA CYS A 20 4.07 1.07 -5.77
C CYS A 20 3.45 0.52 -4.49
N ARG A 21 2.33 1.10 -4.08
CA ARG A 21 1.49 0.62 -2.97
C ARG A 21 1.20 -0.88 -3.01
N ARG A 22 0.97 -1.42 -4.22
CA ARG A 22 0.71 -2.85 -4.46
C ARG A 22 1.96 -3.69 -4.24
N ALA A 23 3.13 -3.22 -4.65
CA ALA A 23 4.41 -3.89 -4.40
C ALA A 23 4.76 -3.84 -2.90
N ALA A 24 4.51 -2.71 -2.25
CA ALA A 24 4.72 -2.51 -0.83
C ALA A 24 3.74 -3.32 0.05
N GLY A 25 2.69 -3.93 -0.54
CA GLY A 25 1.66 -4.64 0.22
C GLY A 25 0.93 -3.72 1.22
N THR A 26 0.85 -2.42 0.91
CA THR A 26 0.23 -1.43 1.79
C THR A 26 -1.20 -1.13 1.38
N CYS A 27 -2.04 -0.85 2.37
CA CYS A 27 -3.45 -0.60 2.14
C CYS A 27 -3.64 0.76 1.48
N PHE A 28 -4.29 0.79 0.31
CA PHE A 28 -4.59 2.03 -0.41
C PHE A 28 -5.38 3.05 0.41
N ASN A 29 -6.19 2.61 1.39
CA ASN A 29 -6.95 3.50 2.26
C ASN A 29 -6.10 4.08 3.41
N CYS A 30 -5.43 3.23 4.19
CA CYS A 30 -4.92 3.64 5.50
C CYS A 30 -3.40 3.80 5.63
N GLY A 31 -2.57 3.45 4.62
CA GLY A 31 -1.11 3.57 4.80
C GLY A 31 -0.41 2.26 5.11
N GLN A 32 -1.08 1.39 5.85
CA GLN A 32 -0.41 0.32 6.59
C GLN A 32 -0.04 -0.86 5.70
N ALA A 33 1.12 -1.45 5.97
CA ALA A 33 1.53 -2.72 5.38
C ALA A 33 0.69 -3.88 5.95
N GLY A 34 0.67 -5.00 5.22
CA GLY A 34 0.05 -6.23 5.69
C GLY A 34 -1.40 -6.43 5.25
N HIS A 35 -2.03 -5.43 4.63
CA HIS A 35 -3.34 -5.63 4.00
C HIS A 35 -3.56 -4.70 2.80
N LEU A 36 -4.38 -5.15 1.84
CA LEU A 36 -4.85 -4.32 0.72
C LEU A 36 -6.25 -3.77 1.05
N GLN A 37 -6.71 -2.74 0.35
CA GLN A 37 -8.04 -2.15 0.57
C GLN A 37 -9.20 -3.18 0.43
N LYS A 38 -9.04 -4.22 -0.39
CA LYS A 38 -10.00 -5.34 -0.49
C LYS A 38 -10.22 -6.06 0.85
N ASP A 39 -9.20 -6.04 1.70
CA ASP A 39 -9.17 -6.67 3.00
C ASP A 39 -9.65 -5.73 4.13
N TYR A 40 -9.72 -4.42 3.88
CA TYR A 40 -10.20 -3.43 4.84
C TYR A 40 -11.60 -3.73 5.39
N LYS A 41 -12.48 -4.34 4.59
CA LYS A 41 -13.83 -4.73 5.02
C LYS A 41 -13.87 -6.08 5.74
N LYS A 42 -12.81 -6.89 5.61
CA LYS A 42 -12.71 -8.24 6.16
C LYS A 42 -11.87 -8.31 7.44
N ASN A 43 -11.08 -7.28 7.72
CA ASN A 43 -10.11 -7.30 8.82
C ASN A 43 -10.62 -6.78 10.18
N THR A 44 -11.85 -6.30 10.30
CA THR A 44 -12.41 -5.89 11.61
C THR A 44 -12.41 -7.03 12.65
N THR A 45 -12.22 -8.29 12.24
CA THR A 45 -12.19 -9.44 13.17
C THR A 45 -10.78 -10.00 13.43
N ALA A 46 -9.71 -9.51 12.78
CA ALA A 46 -8.38 -10.15 12.90
C ALA A 46 -7.15 -9.21 12.81
N VAL A 47 -7.28 -7.93 13.14
CA VAL A 47 -6.10 -7.09 13.44
C VAL A 47 -5.98 -6.89 14.94
N THR A 48 -5.18 -7.74 15.59
CA THR A 48 -4.50 -7.35 16.83
C THR A 48 -3.63 -6.12 16.55
N PRO A 49 -3.83 -4.98 17.23
CA PRO A 49 -2.93 -3.83 17.13
C PRO A 49 -1.66 -4.15 17.94
N GLY A 50 -0.71 -4.89 17.35
CA GLY A 50 0.39 -5.45 18.13
C GLY A 50 1.70 -5.76 17.41
N GLN A 51 1.91 -5.29 16.18
CA GLN A 51 3.23 -5.36 15.55
C GLN A 51 3.78 -3.96 15.27
N ALA A 52 3.93 -3.19 16.34
CA ALA A 52 5.08 -2.31 16.46
C ALA A 52 6.26 -3.21 16.85
N ASP A 53 6.87 -3.86 15.86
CA ASP A 53 8.20 -4.46 16.03
C ASP A 53 9.18 -3.31 16.30
N LYS A 54 9.44 -3.10 17.59
CA LYS A 54 10.63 -2.41 18.05
C LYS A 54 11.83 -3.26 17.62
N LYS A 55 12.57 -2.74 16.65
CA LYS A 55 13.94 -3.14 16.31
C LYS A 55 14.78 -3.25 17.61
N PRO A 56 15.70 -4.23 17.75
CA PRO A 56 16.57 -4.34 18.92
C PRO A 56 17.46 -3.11 19.11
#